data_AF-A0A7G6Z4X6-F1
#
_entry.id   AF-A0A7G6Z4X6-F1
#
_cell.length_a   1.000
_cell.length_b   1.000
_cell.length_c   1.000
_cell.angle_alpha   90.00
_cell.angle_beta   90.00
_cell.angle_gamma   90.00
#
_symmetry.space_group_name_H-M   'P 1'
#
loop_
_entity.id
_entity.type
_entity.pdbx_description
1 polymer ?
#
loop_
_entity_poly.entity_id
_entity_poly.type
_entity_poly.pdbx_seq_one_letter_code
_entity_poly.pdbx_strand_id
1 'polypeptide(L)'
;MTVEAHDPAAELGRLVAEGRISEDALQAITGIQADTLLRLLENTQPGMARVTTKTQPPSNDDTSRFSIVAAQLTTGLQIADDDRLKAIFRSLTAECHLTVRNVALLTGLEVDDVEKALHDPRTLTFERKYGLAIRGSFLINAVSRARGR
;
A
#
# COMPACT_ATOMS: atom_id res chain seq x y z
N MET A 1 -3.52 -3.96 -26.26
CA MET A 1 -3.87 -3.57 -24.88
C MET A 1 -3.51 -2.12 -24.73
N THR A 2 -4.50 -1.23 -24.68
CA THR A 2 -4.28 0.17 -24.33
C THR A 2 -3.99 0.20 -22.84
N VAL A 3 -2.76 0.59 -22.47
CA VAL A 3 -2.44 0.93 -21.08
C VAL A 3 -3.27 2.16 -20.78
N GLU A 4 -4.39 2.02 -20.07
CA GLU A 4 -5.06 3.17 -19.50
C GLU A 4 -4.02 3.88 -18.64
N ALA A 5 -3.75 5.15 -18.95
CA ALA A 5 -2.83 5.94 -18.17
C ALA A 5 -3.36 5.97 -16.74
N HIS A 6 -2.59 5.42 -15.80
CA HIS A 6 -2.93 5.45 -14.39
C HIS A 6 -3.07 6.92 -13.98
N ASP A 7 -4.28 7.30 -13.60
CA ASP A 7 -4.63 8.64 -13.14
C ASP A 7 -4.96 8.55 -11.63
N PRO A 8 -3.96 8.77 -10.75
CA PRO A 8 -4.16 8.75 -9.30
C PRO A 8 -5.26 9.69 -8.81
N ALA A 9 -5.46 10.82 -9.50
CA ALA A 9 -6.42 11.84 -9.09
C ALA A 9 -7.86 11.36 -9.36
N ALA A 10 -8.11 10.81 -10.56
CA ALA A 10 -9.39 10.20 -10.89
C ALA A 10 -9.73 9.03 -9.96
N GLU A 11 -8.74 8.18 -9.67
CA GLU A 11 -8.92 7.01 -8.82
C GLU A 11 -9.25 7.37 -7.36
N LEU A 12 -8.47 8.26 -6.74
CA LEU A 12 -8.71 8.70 -5.36
C LEU A 12 -9.97 9.56 -5.26
N GLY A 13 -10.22 10.44 -6.24
CA GLY A 13 -11.44 11.25 -6.31
C GLY A 13 -12.70 10.38 -6.34
N ARG A 14 -12.69 9.28 -7.11
CA ARG A 14 -13.78 8.30 -7.11
C ARG A 14 -13.95 7.63 -5.73
N LEU A 15 -12.86 7.20 -5.10
CA LEU A 15 -12.95 6.56 -3.77
C LEU A 15 -13.50 7.50 -2.69
N VAL A 16 -13.17 8.80 -2.76
CA VAL A 16 -13.74 9.83 -1.88
C VAL A 16 -15.23 10.03 -2.16
N ALA A 17 -15.61 10.17 -3.44
CA ALA A 17 -17.01 10.35 -3.84
C ALA A 17 -17.91 9.16 -3.46
N GLU A 18 -17.36 7.94 -3.49
CA GLU A 18 -18.04 6.71 -3.06
C GLU A 18 -18.07 6.52 -1.53
N GLY A 19 -17.44 7.42 -0.75
CA GLY A 19 -17.36 7.32 0.71
C GLY A 19 -16.47 6.18 1.21
N ARG A 20 -15.58 5.64 0.37
CA ARG A 20 -14.65 4.55 0.74
C ARG A 20 -13.46 5.05 1.55
N ILE A 21 -13.13 6.33 1.42
CA ILE A 21 -12.10 7.03 2.20
C ILE A 21 -12.50 8.49 2.35
N SER A 22 -12.27 9.10 3.52
CA SER A 22 -12.46 10.53 3.70
C SER A 22 -11.22 11.32 3.28
N GLU A 23 -11.40 12.60 2.95
CA GLU A 23 -10.27 13.52 2.71
C GLU A 23 -9.36 13.61 3.94
N ASP A 24 -9.93 13.66 5.15
CA ASP A 24 -9.16 13.64 6.41
C ASP A 24 -8.30 12.38 6.54
N ALA A 25 -8.84 11.21 6.20
CA ALA A 25 -8.09 9.96 6.23
C ALA A 25 -6.98 9.96 5.18
N LEU A 26 -7.26 10.48 3.98
CA LEU A 26 -6.27 10.60 2.92
C LEU A 26 -5.14 11.57 3.31
N GLN A 27 -5.46 12.70 3.94
CA GLN A 27 -4.49 13.62 4.54
C GLN A 27 -3.64 12.92 5.62
N ALA A 28 -4.26 12.17 6.53
CA ALA A 28 -3.54 11.48 7.59
C ALA A 28 -2.60 10.37 7.06
N ILE A 29 -3.04 9.61 6.06
CA ILE A 29 -2.25 8.52 5.44
C ILE A 29 -1.07 9.08 4.63
N THR A 30 -1.34 10.10 3.82
CA THR A 30 -0.32 10.67 2.92
C THR A 30 0.61 11.62 3.66
N GLY A 31 0.12 12.32 4.69
CA GLY A 31 0.80 13.45 5.33
C GLY A 31 0.85 14.70 4.45
N ILE A 32 0.04 14.77 3.39
CA ILE A 32 -0.06 15.92 2.48
C ILE A 32 -1.04 16.93 3.07
N GLN A 33 -0.68 18.22 3.04
CA GLN A 33 -1.55 19.29 3.53
C GLN A 33 -2.86 19.36 2.75
N ALA A 34 -3.98 19.65 3.42
CA ALA A 34 -5.32 19.64 2.85
C ALA A 34 -5.44 20.45 1.54
N ASP A 35 -4.91 21.68 1.50
CA ASP A 35 -4.96 22.52 0.29
C ASP A 35 -4.21 21.89 -0.90
N THR A 36 -3.10 21.21 -0.62
CA THR A 36 -2.32 20.51 -1.66
C THR A 36 -3.04 19.25 -2.12
N LEU A 37 -3.68 18.52 -1.21
CA LEU A 37 -4.50 17.35 -1.51
C LEU A 37 -5.69 17.71 -2.41
N LEU A 38 -6.40 18.79 -2.10
CA LEU A 38 -7.52 19.30 -2.91
C LEU A 38 -7.07 19.60 -4.34
N ARG A 39 -5.94 20.30 -4.52
CA ARG A 39 -5.38 20.56 -5.86
C ARG A 39 -5.02 19.27 -6.62
N LEU A 40 -4.47 18.28 -5.92
CA LEU A 40 -4.14 16.99 -6.54
C LEU A 40 -5.40 16.24 -6.99
N LEU A 41 -6.49 16.32 -6.25
CA LEU A 41 -7.78 15.73 -6.62
C LEU A 41 -8.49 16.53 -7.74
N GLU A 42 -8.37 17.85 -7.73
CA GLU A 42 -8.99 18.77 -8.71
C GLU A 42 -8.33 18.73 -10.10
N ASN A 43 -7.06 18.30 -10.20
CA ASN A 43 -6.35 18.14 -11.49
C ASN A 43 -7.04 17.16 -12.47
N THR A 44 -8.13 16.50 -12.05
CA THR A 44 -8.98 15.64 -12.87
C THR A 44 -10.07 16.39 -13.67
N GLN A 45 -10.33 17.68 -13.40
CA GLN A 45 -11.39 18.44 -14.10
C GLN A 45 -10.84 19.62 -14.91
N PRO A 46 -10.75 19.52 -16.25
CA PRO A 46 -10.51 20.68 -17.10
C PRO A 46 -11.79 21.54 -17.13
N GLY A 47 -11.93 22.49 -16.21
CA GLY A 47 -13.06 23.43 -16.27
C GLY A 47 -13.34 24.33 -15.08
N MET A 48 -12.82 24.03 -13.89
CA MET A 48 -12.99 24.90 -12.71
C MET A 48 -11.66 25.25 -12.08
N ALA A 49 -10.90 26.12 -12.74
CA ALA A 49 -9.81 26.81 -12.09
C ALA A 49 -10.39 27.78 -11.05
N ARG A 50 -10.62 27.29 -9.84
CA ARG A 50 -10.92 28.15 -8.69
C ARG A 50 -9.65 28.94 -8.42
N VAL A 51 -9.70 30.26 -8.62
CA VAL A 51 -8.59 31.18 -8.35
C VAL A 51 -8.23 31.06 -6.88
N THR A 52 -7.20 30.27 -6.59
CA THR A 52 -6.64 30.14 -5.26
C THR A 52 -5.30 30.84 -5.24
N THR A 53 -5.09 31.56 -4.14
CA THR A 53 -3.92 32.36 -3.82
C THR A 53 -2.61 31.61 -4.04
N LYS A 54 -1.54 32.38 -4.28
CA LYS A 54 -0.16 31.99 -4.60
C LYS A 54 0.42 30.93 -3.64
N THR A 55 0.02 29.68 -3.78
CA THR A 55 0.49 28.54 -2.99
C THR A 55 1.35 27.65 -3.87
N GLN A 56 2.48 27.17 -3.33
CA GLN A 56 3.44 26.36 -4.08
C GLN A 56 2.80 25.12 -4.73
N PRO A 57 3.28 24.72 -5.92
CA PRO A 57 2.89 23.45 -6.53
C PRO A 57 3.22 22.27 -5.60
N PRO A 58 2.48 21.15 -5.69
CA PRO A 58 2.80 19.94 -4.92
C PRO A 58 4.25 19.52 -5.17
N SER A 59 4.93 19.06 -4.12
CA SER A 59 6.28 18.53 -4.28
C SER A 59 6.25 17.19 -5.03
N ASN A 60 7.41 16.79 -5.57
CA ASN A 60 7.55 15.47 -6.19
C ASN A 60 7.29 14.34 -5.17
N ASP A 61 7.63 14.57 -3.91
CA ASP A 61 7.34 13.62 -2.83
C ASP A 61 5.84 13.52 -2.53
N ASP A 62 5.12 14.65 -2.48
CA ASP A 62 3.65 14.64 -2.34
C ASP A 62 2.99 13.87 -3.48
N THR A 63 3.43 14.13 -4.71
CA THR A 63 2.91 13.44 -5.91
C THR A 63 3.19 11.94 -5.85
N SER A 64 4.36 11.54 -5.37
CA SER A 64 4.75 10.14 -5.22
C SER A 64 3.91 9.45 -4.13
N ARG A 65 3.77 10.06 -2.95
CA ARG A 65 2.94 9.55 -1.85
C ARG A 65 1.47 9.42 -2.26
N PHE A 66 0.94 10.42 -2.97
CA PHE A 66 -0.41 10.40 -3.53
C PHE A 66 -0.61 9.24 -4.51
N SER A 67 0.30 9.08 -5.47
CA SER A 67 0.25 8.01 -6.47
C SER A 67 0.37 6.62 -5.85
N ILE A 68 1.25 6.44 -4.85
CA ILE A 68 1.39 5.19 -4.11
C ILE A 68 0.07 4.82 -3.41
N VAL A 69 -0.55 5.78 -2.71
CA VAL A 69 -1.82 5.52 -2.01
C VAL A 69 -2.93 5.17 -3.00
N ALA A 70 -3.03 5.87 -4.13
CA ALA A 70 -3.98 5.54 -5.20
C ALA A 70 -3.80 4.08 -5.64
N ALA A 71 -2.59 3.71 -6.07
CA ALA A 71 -2.30 2.37 -6.55
C ALA A 71 -2.57 1.27 -5.50
N GLN A 72 -2.26 1.52 -4.23
CA GLN A 72 -2.52 0.55 -3.15
C GLN A 72 -4.02 0.37 -2.87
N LEU A 73 -4.79 1.46 -2.89
CA LEU A 73 -6.23 1.44 -2.61
C LEU A 73 -7.09 1.01 -3.80
N THR A 74 -6.58 1.05 -5.03
CA THR A 74 -7.30 0.58 -6.21
C THR A 74 -6.83 -0.79 -6.68
N THR A 75 -5.56 -0.88 -7.06
CA THR A 75 -4.97 -2.08 -7.65
C THR A 75 -4.54 -3.06 -6.56
N GLY A 76 -3.92 -2.57 -5.49
CA GLY A 76 -3.49 -3.40 -4.37
C GLY A 76 -4.64 -4.17 -3.69
N LEU A 77 -5.84 -3.59 -3.67
CA LEU A 77 -7.04 -4.25 -3.14
C LEU A 77 -7.51 -5.46 -3.95
N GLN A 78 -7.16 -5.54 -5.24
CA GLN A 78 -7.54 -6.65 -6.12
C GLN A 78 -6.63 -7.87 -5.98
N ILE A 79 -5.48 -7.74 -5.31
CA ILE A 79 -4.54 -8.85 -5.08
C ILE A 79 -5.19 -9.88 -4.14
N ALA A 80 -5.20 -11.15 -4.52
CA ALA A 80 -5.72 -12.22 -3.69
C ALA A 80 -4.91 -12.40 -2.40
N ASP A 81 -5.55 -12.81 -1.31
CA ASP A 81 -4.91 -12.90 0.01
C ASP A 81 -3.72 -13.87 0.03
N ASP A 82 -3.79 -14.96 -0.74
CA ASP A 82 -2.67 -15.90 -0.91
C ASP A 82 -1.46 -15.23 -1.57
N ASP A 83 -1.69 -14.39 -2.58
CA ASP A 83 -0.63 -13.65 -3.26
C ASP A 83 -0.05 -12.56 -2.35
N ARG A 84 -0.88 -11.90 -1.52
CA ARG A 84 -0.42 -10.96 -0.49
C ARG A 84 0.45 -11.65 0.55
N LEU A 85 0.00 -12.79 1.06
CA LEU A 85 0.74 -13.57 2.05
C LEU A 85 2.10 -13.98 1.50
N LYS A 86 2.11 -14.53 0.29
CA LYS A 86 3.34 -14.90 -0.42
C LYS A 86 4.25 -13.70 -0.65
N ALA A 87 3.70 -12.54 -1.02
CA ALA A 87 4.47 -11.32 -1.22
C ALA A 87 5.17 -10.85 0.07
N ILE A 88 4.49 -10.90 1.23
CA ILE A 88 5.10 -10.54 2.52
C ILE A 88 6.36 -11.38 2.78
N PHE A 89 6.24 -12.71 2.71
CA PHE A 89 7.38 -13.60 3.00
C PHE A 89 8.45 -13.55 1.91
N ARG A 90 8.06 -13.31 0.65
CA ARG A 90 9.01 -13.09 -0.44
C ARG A 90 9.82 -11.81 -0.22
N SER A 91 9.20 -10.69 0.17
CA SER A 91 9.96 -9.46 0.44
C SER A 91 10.90 -9.62 1.65
N LEU A 92 10.47 -10.33 2.69
CA LEU A 92 11.34 -10.65 3.82
C LEU A 92 12.54 -11.51 3.43
N THR A 93 12.35 -12.50 2.55
CA THR A 93 13.40 -13.46 2.17
C THR A 93 14.29 -12.96 1.04
N ALA A 94 13.70 -12.43 -0.03
CA ALA A 94 14.41 -11.99 -1.22
C ALA A 94 15.03 -10.59 -1.08
N GLU A 95 14.29 -9.63 -0.50
CA GLU A 95 14.75 -8.23 -0.41
C GLU A 95 15.42 -7.89 0.92
N CYS A 96 15.09 -8.61 1.99
CA CYS A 96 15.67 -8.39 3.32
C CYS A 96 16.68 -9.48 3.70
N HIS A 97 16.90 -10.46 2.82
CA HIS A 97 17.83 -11.57 3.02
C HIS A 97 17.62 -12.36 4.31
N LEU A 98 16.40 -12.35 4.88
CA LEU A 98 16.06 -13.20 6.01
C LEU A 98 15.87 -14.62 5.52
N THR A 99 16.49 -15.60 6.17
CA THR A 99 16.14 -17.00 5.89
C THR A 99 14.74 -17.32 6.42
N VAL A 100 14.10 -18.36 5.89
CA VAL A 100 12.83 -18.89 6.42
C VAL A 100 12.94 -19.18 7.92
N ARG A 101 14.09 -19.70 8.36
CA ARG A 101 14.37 -19.95 9.78
C ARG A 101 14.48 -18.66 10.60
N ASN A 102 15.10 -17.60 10.07
CA ASN A 102 15.14 -16.30 10.74
C ASN A 102 13.73 -15.75 10.94
N VAL A 103 12.88 -15.82 9.90
CA VAL A 103 11.48 -15.36 9.97
C VAL A 103 10.72 -16.15 11.02
N ALA A 104 10.80 -17.49 10.99
CA ALA A 104 10.16 -18.36 11.98
C ALA A 104 10.56 -18.01 13.41
N LEU A 105 11.86 -17.84 13.68
CA LEU A 105 12.37 -17.48 15.00
C LEU A 105 11.92 -16.09 15.47
N LEU A 106 11.93 -15.09 14.59
CA LEU A 106 11.51 -13.72 14.93
C LEU A 106 10.01 -13.60 15.18
N THR A 107 9.22 -14.52 14.63
CA THR A 107 7.75 -14.48 14.69
C THR A 107 7.15 -15.57 15.58
N GLY A 108 7.93 -16.54 16.04
CA GLY A 108 7.41 -17.73 16.70
C GLY A 108 6.44 -18.52 15.83
N LEU A 109 6.65 -18.51 14.51
CA LEU A 109 5.92 -19.33 13.54
C LEU A 109 6.66 -20.64 13.29
N GLU A 110 5.93 -21.67 12.89
CA GLU A 110 6.54 -22.93 12.44
C GLU A 110 7.26 -22.72 11.10
N VAL A 111 8.48 -23.26 10.98
CA VAL A 111 9.30 -23.14 9.77
C VAL A 111 8.56 -23.67 8.55
N ASP A 112 7.90 -24.82 8.68
CA ASP A 112 7.14 -25.45 7.60
C ASP A 112 5.96 -24.59 7.13
N ASP A 113 5.34 -23.83 8.03
CA ASP A 113 4.22 -22.95 7.68
C ASP A 113 4.74 -21.71 6.93
N VAL A 114 5.92 -21.19 7.28
CA VAL A 114 6.57 -20.10 6.54
C VAL A 114 7.00 -20.58 5.14
N GLU A 115 7.54 -21.79 5.03
CA GLU A 115 7.91 -22.41 3.75
C GLU A 115 6.69 -22.56 2.83
N LYS A 116 5.58 -23.11 3.36
CA LYS A 116 4.33 -23.24 2.61
C LYS A 116 3.77 -21.88 2.20
N ALA A 117 3.82 -20.87 3.08
CA ALA A 117 3.36 -19.53 2.74
C ALA A 117 4.17 -18.92 1.58
N LEU A 118 5.46 -19.23 1.46
CA LEU A 118 6.33 -18.76 0.38
C LEU A 118 6.06 -19.48 -0.94
N HIS A 119 5.79 -20.78 -0.89
CA HIS A 119 5.68 -21.61 -2.10
C HIS A 119 4.24 -21.83 -2.55
N ASP A 120 3.39 -22.38 -1.67
CA ASP A 120 2.00 -22.74 -1.93
C ASP A 120 1.09 -22.48 -0.71
N PRO A 121 0.67 -21.22 -0.51
CA PRO A 121 -0.18 -20.84 0.62
C PRO A 121 -1.55 -21.52 0.59
N ARG A 122 -2.01 -22.07 -0.53
CA ARG A 122 -3.33 -22.73 -0.64
C ARG A 122 -3.43 -23.98 0.23
N THR A 123 -2.30 -24.60 0.57
CA THR A 123 -2.21 -25.78 1.44
C THR A 123 -2.43 -25.45 2.92
N LEU A 124 -2.40 -24.17 3.30
CA LEU A 124 -2.57 -23.73 4.67
C LEU A 124 -4.05 -23.53 5.01
N THR A 125 -4.42 -23.84 6.26
CA THR A 125 -5.73 -23.48 6.79
C THR A 125 -5.85 -21.97 6.95
N PHE A 126 -7.10 -21.46 6.95
CA PHE A 126 -7.36 -20.03 7.13
C PHE A 126 -6.72 -19.47 8.43
N GLU A 127 -6.83 -20.20 9.53
CA GLU A 127 -6.25 -19.81 10.82
C GLU A 127 -4.72 -19.67 10.75
N ARG A 128 -4.04 -20.62 10.08
CA ARG A 128 -2.59 -20.54 9.84
C ARG A 128 -2.23 -19.35 8.98
N LYS A 129 -2.94 -19.13 7.87
CA LYS A 129 -2.72 -17.97 6.99
C LYS A 129 -2.89 -16.65 7.75
N TYR A 130 -3.91 -16.55 8.60
CA TYR A 130 -4.14 -15.38 9.42
C TYR A 130 -3.00 -15.12 10.41
N GLY A 131 -2.55 -16.16 11.13
CA GLY A 131 -1.40 -16.06 12.04
C GLY A 131 -0.12 -15.65 11.31
N LEU A 132 0.14 -16.24 10.14
CA LEU A 132 1.26 -15.90 9.26
C LEU A 132 1.17 -14.44 8.79
N ALA A 133 0.00 -14.01 8.33
CA ALA A 133 -0.23 -12.66 7.82
C ALA A 133 0.02 -11.60 8.88
N ILE A 134 -0.49 -11.78 10.10
CA ILE A 134 -0.29 -10.81 11.20
C ILE A 134 1.18 -10.65 11.54
N ARG A 135 1.88 -11.78 11.76
CA ARG A 135 3.26 -11.75 12.25
C ARG A 135 4.24 -11.37 11.13
N GLY A 136 3.99 -11.81 9.91
CA GLY A 136 4.71 -11.37 8.72
C GLY A 136 4.52 -9.87 8.45
N SER A 137 3.28 -9.37 8.57
CA SER A 137 2.97 -7.94 8.41
C SER A 137 3.66 -7.09 9.47
N PHE A 138 3.74 -7.57 10.71
CA PHE A 138 4.52 -6.90 11.76
C PHE A 138 5.99 -6.76 11.36
N LEU A 139 6.61 -7.85 10.88
CA LEU A 139 8.03 -7.86 10.54
C LEU A 139 8.33 -6.98 9.32
N ILE A 140 7.51 -7.03 8.26
CA ILE A 140 7.71 -6.17 7.09
C ILE A 140 7.51 -4.69 7.45
N ASN A 141 6.54 -4.37 8.31
CA ASN A 141 6.36 -3.01 8.81
C ASN A 141 7.57 -2.52 9.62
N ALA A 142 8.19 -3.39 10.42
CA ALA A 142 9.42 -3.05 11.14
C ALA A 142 10.57 -2.75 10.17
N VAL A 143 10.73 -3.55 9.11
CA VAL A 143 11.70 -3.29 8.04
C VAL A 143 11.42 -1.95 7.35
N SER A 144 10.17 -1.68 6.95
CA SER A 144 9.79 -0.44 6.28
C SER A 144 10.07 0.79 7.15
N ARG A 145 9.86 0.70 8.47
CA ARG A 145 10.20 1.78 9.42
C ARG A 145 11.71 1.99 9.54
N ALA A 146 12.48 0.91 9.56
CA ALA A 146 13.94 0.98 9.70
C ALA A 146 14.64 1.55 8.46
N ARG A 147 14.12 1.30 7.26
CA ARG A 147 14.73 1.77 6.01
C ARG A 147 14.65 3.29 5.81
N GLY A 148 13.78 3.99 6.55
CA GLY A 148 13.46 5.39 6.29
C GLY A 148 12.74 5.56 4.95
N ARG A 149 11.92 6.60 4.83
CA ARG A 149 11.43 7.05 3.51
C ARG A 149 12.51 7.92 2.87
#